data_AF-A0AA36MPC5-F1
#
_entry.id   AF-A0AA36MPC5-F1
#
_cell.length_a   1.000
_cell.length_b   1.000
_cell.length_c   1.000
_cell.angle_alpha   90.00
_cell.angle_beta   90.00
_cell.angle_gamma   90.00
#
_symmetry.space_group_name_H-M   'P 1'
#
loop_
_entity.id
_entity.type
_entity.pdbx_description
1 polymer ?
#
loop_
_entity_poly.entity_id
_entity_poly.type
_entity_poly.pdbx_seq_one_letter_code
_entity_poly.pdbx_strand_id
1 'polypeptide(L)'
;MARSSKVAVGSVLGAATLGGLAFVAPTARPVEAESQVETSSQRFLSSSAPAGAASSAAQGLSGALAVGGLSVAAIRGAAAASRRKGIKPRAAQNVVACRSLAKLKIDEVDLKDKRVFIRVDFNVPQDKQDPNIITNTARIDAALPTIKYALDNGAKSVVLCSHLGRPDGQFSDKFSMKPVAKVVEEKLGRPVKLMKDVIGEDVEAACADPEPGTVILLENSRFYVEETGKGKDADGNKVKADDEQVKTFRASLAKLADIYCSDAFGTAHRAHSSMVGEGFPVKCSGFLLAKELDYFAKVVDAPTRPVCGILGGAKVADKIQLIMNLLDKVDIMIIGGGMAFTFIKEAGVDIGDSLYDEEGAKLVPEIRKKAEEKGVELILPVDFVCSSKFGEDGEIKDGDMSTGVPDGFLGLDIGPKSIAMNDEAIKKSKTIVWNGPMGVFEMASFEKGTKQMMETIVEVTKEGAVSVIGGGDTATACKKYDTVDKVSHCSTGGGASLELLEGKVLPGVATLDDSKALADA
;
A
#
# COMPACT_ATOMS: atom_id res chain seq x y z
N MET A 1 8.25 38.76 51.98
CA MET A 1 6.96 39.49 51.90
C MET A 1 6.47 39.45 50.45
N ALA A 2 5.21 39.03 50.26
CA ALA A 2 4.27 39.18 49.12
C ALA A 2 4.85 39.34 47.69
N ARG A 3 4.69 38.42 46.72
CA ARG A 3 3.47 38.02 45.96
C ARG A 3 2.55 39.19 45.59
N SER A 4 2.36 39.44 44.28
CA SER A 4 1.01 39.40 43.68
C SER A 4 1.03 39.42 42.15
N SER A 5 0.30 38.45 41.61
CA SER A 5 -0.34 38.35 40.30
C SER A 5 -1.67 39.15 40.23
N LYS A 6 -2.21 39.34 39.02
CA LYS A 6 -3.64 39.37 38.57
C LYS A 6 -3.83 40.45 37.49
N VAL A 7 -4.27 40.16 36.26
CA VAL A 7 -5.58 39.66 35.77
C VAL A 7 -6.71 40.69 35.96
N ALA A 8 -7.32 41.14 34.86
CA ALA A 8 -8.76 41.39 34.65
C ALA A 8 -8.95 42.07 33.27
N VAL A 9 -9.63 41.51 32.26
CA VAL A 9 -11.08 41.23 32.10
C VAL A 9 -11.85 42.42 31.50
N GLY A 10 -12.62 42.11 30.45
CA GLY A 10 -13.89 42.77 30.13
C GLY A 10 -13.95 43.38 28.72
N SER A 11 -14.57 42.74 27.71
CA SER A 11 -16.03 42.73 27.42
C SER A 11 -16.51 44.10 26.91
N VAL A 12 -17.13 44.28 25.75
CA VAL A 12 -18.50 43.84 25.41
C VAL A 12 -18.80 44.27 23.95
N LEU A 13 -19.55 43.40 23.26
CA LEU A 13 -20.53 43.58 22.18
C LEU A 13 -20.69 44.95 21.47
N GLY A 14 -20.97 44.85 20.16
CA GLY A 14 -22.19 45.49 19.65
C GLY A 14 -22.21 45.92 18.18
N ALA A 15 -22.96 45.15 17.37
CA ALA A 15 -23.82 45.55 16.24
C ALA A 15 -23.23 46.45 15.13
N ALA A 16 -23.01 45.96 13.91
CA ALA A 16 -24.01 45.69 12.86
C ALA A 16 -24.75 46.95 12.36
N THR A 17 -24.46 47.36 11.12
CA THR A 17 -25.46 47.92 10.19
C THR A 17 -25.04 47.69 8.75
N LEU A 18 -26.01 47.18 7.99
CA LEU A 18 -26.04 46.88 6.56
C LEU A 18 -26.22 48.13 5.68
N GLY A 19 -25.84 47.97 4.41
CA GLY A 19 -26.39 48.69 3.26
C GLY A 19 -25.47 49.80 2.74
N GLY A 20 -25.23 49.96 1.45
CA GLY A 20 -25.77 49.34 0.25
C GLY A 20 -25.22 50.08 -0.98
N LEU A 21 -25.11 49.33 -2.07
CA LEU A 21 -24.83 49.65 -3.47
C LEU A 21 -25.03 51.11 -3.96
N ALA A 22 -24.12 51.59 -4.82
CA ALA A 22 -24.42 51.85 -6.25
C ALA A 22 -23.18 52.24 -7.09
N PHE A 23 -23.22 51.75 -8.33
CA PHE A 23 -22.29 51.85 -9.48
C PHE A 23 -22.07 53.26 -10.05
N VAL A 24 -20.89 53.50 -10.67
CA VAL A 24 -20.72 54.04 -12.05
C VAL A 24 -19.34 53.61 -12.62
N ALA A 25 -19.31 53.05 -13.83
CA ALA A 25 -18.11 52.68 -14.61
C ALA A 25 -17.57 53.85 -15.48
N PRO A 26 -16.37 53.74 -16.08
CA PRO A 26 -16.38 53.61 -17.55
C PRO A 26 -15.24 52.75 -18.18
N THR A 27 -15.67 51.98 -19.21
CA THR A 27 -15.06 51.71 -20.55
C THR A 27 -13.60 51.24 -20.78
N ALA A 28 -13.52 50.07 -21.46
CA ALA A 28 -12.66 49.70 -22.63
C ALA A 28 -11.12 49.70 -22.47
N ARG A 29 -10.30 48.76 -22.97
CA ARG A 29 -10.37 47.58 -23.88
C ARG A 29 -9.07 46.72 -23.65
N PRO A 30 -8.91 45.53 -24.26
CA PRO A 30 -8.10 44.42 -23.73
C PRO A 30 -6.63 44.43 -24.17
N VAL A 31 -5.79 43.75 -23.40
CA VAL A 31 -4.45 43.31 -23.80
C VAL A 31 -4.42 41.78 -23.72
N GLU A 32 -4.11 41.16 -24.85
CA GLU A 32 -3.86 39.74 -25.03
C GLU A 32 -2.64 39.31 -24.21
N ALA A 33 -2.76 38.20 -23.49
CA ALA A 33 -1.64 37.46 -22.95
C ALA A 33 -1.83 35.99 -23.32
N GLU A 34 -1.01 35.54 -24.28
CA GLU A 34 -0.88 34.16 -24.71
C GLU A 34 -0.45 33.29 -23.51
N SER A 35 -1.26 32.29 -23.15
CA SER A 35 -0.83 31.18 -22.30
C SER A 35 -0.58 29.96 -23.18
N GLN A 36 0.69 29.64 -23.40
CA GLN A 36 1.11 28.39 -24.02
C GLN A 36 0.69 27.22 -23.13
N VAL A 37 -0.14 26.35 -23.70
CA VAL A 37 -0.49 25.04 -23.15
C VAL A 37 0.33 24.01 -23.91
N GLU A 38 1.35 23.44 -23.27
CA GLU A 38 2.07 22.28 -23.81
C GLU A 38 1.24 21.01 -23.60
N THR A 39 0.49 20.62 -24.64
CA THR A 39 -0.07 19.27 -24.77
C THR A 39 0.91 18.38 -25.53
N SER A 40 1.61 17.48 -24.84
CA SER A 40 2.42 16.43 -25.45
C SER A 40 1.51 15.30 -25.97
N SER A 41 1.05 15.41 -27.21
CA SER A 41 0.39 14.33 -27.95
C SER A 41 1.44 13.61 -28.82
N GLN A 42 1.90 12.42 -28.41
CA GLN A 42 2.69 11.56 -29.29
C GLN A 42 1.76 10.84 -30.27
N ARG A 43 1.73 11.33 -31.52
CA ARG A 43 1.20 10.61 -32.68
C ARG A 43 2.15 9.47 -33.06
N PHE A 44 1.65 8.24 -33.04
CA PHE A 44 2.25 7.12 -33.75
C PHE A 44 2.14 7.37 -35.26
N LEU A 45 3.28 7.49 -35.94
CA LEU A 45 3.36 7.56 -37.40
C LEU A 45 3.31 6.13 -37.96
N SER A 46 2.25 5.87 -38.72
CA SER A 46 2.17 4.77 -39.69
C SER A 46 3.10 5.05 -40.87
N SER A 47 3.99 4.11 -41.20
CA SER A 47 4.65 4.08 -42.50
C SER A 47 4.28 2.79 -43.24
N SER A 48 3.47 2.95 -44.28
CA SER A 48 3.22 1.97 -45.33
C SER A 48 4.34 2.01 -46.37
N ALA A 49 4.82 0.85 -46.83
CA ALA A 49 5.16 0.62 -48.24
C ALA A 49 5.20 -0.89 -48.57
N PRO A 50 4.89 -1.30 -49.81
CA PRO A 50 4.41 -2.65 -50.15
C PRO A 50 5.41 -3.48 -51.00
N ALA A 51 5.29 -4.81 -50.91
CA ALA A 51 5.64 -5.81 -51.93
C ALA A 51 5.24 -7.18 -51.36
N GLY A 52 4.66 -8.16 -52.04
CA GLY A 52 4.27 -8.38 -53.42
C GLY A 52 3.61 -9.78 -53.42
N ALA A 53 2.63 -9.98 -54.28
CA ALA A 53 1.82 -11.20 -54.36
C ALA A 53 2.62 -12.43 -54.81
N ALA A 54 2.28 -13.60 -54.27
CA ALA A 54 2.28 -14.87 -54.99
C ALA A 54 1.27 -15.84 -54.35
N SER A 55 0.55 -16.53 -55.22
CA SER A 55 -0.70 -17.23 -55.01
C SER A 55 -0.52 -18.74 -54.83
N SER A 56 -1.69 -19.40 -54.64
CA SER A 56 -2.01 -20.83 -54.78
C SER A 56 -2.10 -21.62 -53.47
N ALA A 57 -2.99 -22.59 -53.29
CA ALA A 57 -4.31 -22.94 -53.80
C ALA A 57 -4.73 -24.22 -53.04
N ALA A 58 -6.04 -24.46 -52.94
CA ALA A 58 -6.70 -25.78 -52.78
C ALA A 58 -6.54 -26.51 -51.43
N GLN A 59 -7.60 -26.63 -50.61
CA GLN A 59 -8.73 -27.57 -50.67
C GLN A 59 -8.45 -28.98 -50.09
N GLY A 60 -9.42 -29.48 -49.30
CA GLY A 60 -9.65 -30.92 -49.08
C GLY A 60 -9.72 -31.34 -47.60
N LEU A 61 -10.92 -31.34 -46.99
CA LEU A 61 -11.74 -32.53 -46.62
C LEU A 61 -11.09 -33.47 -45.58
N SER A 62 -11.63 -33.62 -44.36
CA SER A 62 -12.87 -34.31 -43.92
C SER A 62 -12.63 -35.78 -43.51
N GLY A 63 -13.27 -36.20 -42.39
CA GLY A 63 -13.35 -37.59 -41.87
C GLY A 63 -12.60 -37.76 -40.54
N ALA A 64 -13.19 -37.73 -39.33
CA ALA A 64 -14.36 -38.39 -38.74
C ALA A 64 -14.16 -39.86 -38.34
N LEU A 65 -14.43 -40.14 -37.04
CA LEU A 65 -14.79 -41.43 -36.42
C LEU A 65 -13.66 -42.51 -36.40
N ALA A 66 -13.46 -43.34 -35.38
CA ALA A 66 -14.42 -43.95 -34.46
C ALA A 66 -13.75 -44.53 -33.19
N VAL A 67 -14.61 -44.82 -32.21
CA VAL A 67 -14.40 -45.36 -30.86
C VAL A 67 -14.31 -46.90 -30.84
N GLY A 68 -13.58 -47.45 -29.87
CA GLY A 68 -13.64 -48.85 -29.41
C GLY A 68 -12.29 -49.27 -28.85
N GLY A 69 -12.10 -49.78 -27.63
CA GLY A 69 -13.00 -50.46 -26.72
C GLY A 69 -12.30 -51.73 -26.23
N LEU A 70 -12.03 -51.78 -24.92
CA LEU A 70 -11.74 -52.95 -24.08
C LEU A 70 -10.41 -53.74 -24.18
N SER A 71 -9.71 -53.72 -23.03
CA SER A 71 -9.48 -54.87 -22.13
C SER A 71 -8.06 -55.35 -21.87
N VAL A 72 -7.93 -55.70 -20.58
CA VAL A 72 -6.80 -56.06 -19.73
C VAL A 72 -6.34 -57.50 -19.99
N ALA A 73 -5.03 -57.75 -20.07
CA ALA A 73 -4.36 -58.89 -19.41
C ALA A 73 -2.84 -58.86 -19.58
N ALA A 74 -2.16 -59.30 -18.53
CA ALA A 74 -0.74 -59.16 -18.23
C ALA A 74 0.19 -60.13 -18.99
N ILE A 75 1.43 -59.70 -19.24
CA ILE A 75 2.60 -60.61 -19.32
C ILE A 75 3.80 -59.99 -18.59
N ARG A 76 4.38 -60.80 -17.71
CA ARG A 76 5.62 -60.57 -16.96
C ARG A 76 6.86 -60.62 -17.86
N GLY A 77 7.81 -59.73 -17.57
CA GLY A 77 9.23 -60.07 -17.47
C GLY A 77 10.10 -59.88 -18.73
N ALA A 78 10.99 -58.89 -18.69
CA ALA A 78 12.43 -59.08 -18.88
C ALA A 78 13.15 -57.73 -18.71
N ALA A 79 14.12 -57.72 -17.80
CA ALA A 79 15.01 -56.60 -17.56
C ALA A 79 15.94 -56.39 -18.75
N ALA A 80 16.02 -55.16 -19.25
CA ALA A 80 17.14 -54.67 -20.05
C ALA A 80 17.58 -53.32 -19.49
N ALA A 81 18.69 -53.34 -18.78
CA ALA A 81 19.35 -52.16 -18.26
C ALA A 81 19.94 -51.33 -19.41
N SER A 82 19.41 -50.12 -19.60
CA SER A 82 20.10 -49.06 -20.33
C SER A 82 20.32 -47.87 -19.41
N ARG A 83 21.60 -47.57 -19.18
CA ARG A 83 22.09 -46.46 -18.35
C ARG A 83 21.57 -45.14 -18.90
N ARG A 84 20.64 -44.49 -18.19
CA ARG A 84 20.51 -43.02 -18.20
C ARG A 84 20.93 -42.49 -16.83
N LYS A 85 22.03 -41.73 -16.83
CA LYS A 85 22.49 -40.93 -15.69
C LYS A 85 21.34 -40.03 -15.23
N GLY A 86 21.18 -39.97 -13.91
CA GLY A 86 19.98 -39.51 -13.24
C GLY A 86 19.63 -38.04 -13.43
N ILE A 87 18.33 -37.80 -13.36
CA ILE A 87 17.76 -36.56 -12.87
C ILE A 87 16.98 -36.97 -11.62
N LYS A 88 17.52 -36.65 -10.45
CA LYS A 88 16.75 -36.74 -9.20
C LYS A 88 15.55 -35.82 -9.36
N PRO A 89 14.31 -36.23 -9.03
CA PRO A 89 13.21 -35.29 -8.99
C PRO A 89 13.61 -34.21 -7.98
N ARG A 90 13.73 -32.97 -8.47
CA ARG A 90 13.83 -31.80 -7.60
C ARG A 90 12.64 -31.92 -6.67
N ALA A 91 12.91 -32.11 -5.38
CA ALA A 91 11.89 -31.98 -4.35
C ALA A 91 11.13 -30.70 -4.67
N ALA A 92 9.82 -30.82 -4.90
CA ALA A 92 8.95 -29.68 -4.94
C ALA A 92 9.20 -28.96 -3.61
N GLN A 93 9.84 -27.79 -3.69
CA GLN A 93 9.89 -26.88 -2.58
C GLN A 93 8.43 -26.51 -2.35
N ASN A 94 7.80 -27.21 -1.40
CA ASN A 94 6.60 -26.73 -0.77
C ASN A 94 6.86 -25.28 -0.45
N VAL A 95 6.05 -24.41 -1.04
CA VAL A 95 5.94 -23.00 -0.68
C VAL A 95 5.87 -22.98 0.84
N VAL A 96 6.94 -22.48 1.47
CA VAL A 96 6.97 -22.31 2.91
C VAL A 96 5.85 -21.33 3.21
N ALA A 97 4.73 -21.86 3.68
CA ALA A 97 3.64 -21.09 4.25
C ALA A 97 4.24 -20.06 5.20
N CYS A 98 3.70 -18.84 5.15
CA CYS A 98 4.15 -17.68 5.91
C CYS A 98 4.74 -18.11 7.25
N ARG A 99 6.06 -17.90 7.44
CA ARG A 99 6.63 -17.92 8.80
C ARG A 99 5.72 -17.05 9.65
N SER A 100 5.29 -17.55 10.80
CA SER A 100 4.35 -16.90 11.70
C SER A 100 4.51 -15.37 11.72
N LEU A 101 3.41 -14.63 11.53
CA LEU A 101 3.40 -13.17 11.66
C LEU A 101 3.65 -12.73 13.11
N ALA A 102 3.68 -13.65 14.07
CA ALA A 102 4.10 -13.36 15.44
C ALA A 102 5.62 -13.26 15.56
N LYS A 103 6.10 -12.02 15.53
CA LYS A 103 7.51 -11.63 15.71
C LYS A 103 7.77 -11.09 17.10
N LEU A 104 9.03 -11.14 17.52
CA LEU A 104 9.51 -10.56 18.76
C LEU A 104 9.22 -9.06 18.76
N LYS A 105 8.51 -8.57 19.78
CA LYS A 105 8.13 -7.16 19.94
C LYS A 105 9.11 -6.43 20.84
N ILE A 106 9.19 -5.12 20.71
CA ILE A 106 10.10 -4.28 21.51
C ILE A 106 9.85 -4.38 23.01
N ASP A 107 8.61 -4.67 23.43
CA ASP A 107 8.22 -4.86 24.83
C ASP A 107 8.56 -6.24 25.40
N GLU A 108 9.06 -7.15 24.56
CA GLU A 108 9.56 -8.48 24.94
C GLU A 108 11.11 -8.51 25.04
N VAL A 109 11.78 -7.38 24.82
CA VAL A 109 13.25 -7.26 24.81
C VAL A 109 13.73 -6.45 26.02
N ASP A 110 14.85 -6.88 26.62
CA ASP A 110 15.51 -6.09 27.66
C ASP A 110 16.26 -4.90 27.04
N LEU A 111 15.74 -3.71 27.27
CA LEU A 111 16.26 -2.46 26.72
C LEU A 111 17.25 -1.77 27.67
N LYS A 112 17.36 -2.23 28.92
CA LYS A 112 18.08 -1.49 29.96
C LYS A 112 19.57 -1.35 29.62
N ASP A 113 20.05 -0.11 29.65
CA ASP A 113 21.43 0.29 29.34
C ASP A 113 21.88 -0.11 27.91
N LYS A 114 20.93 -0.47 27.02
CA LYS A 114 21.20 -0.83 25.63
C LYS A 114 21.02 0.35 24.69
N ARG A 115 21.78 0.34 23.60
CA ARG A 115 21.58 1.23 22.46
C ARG A 115 20.58 0.57 21.52
N VAL A 116 19.53 1.29 21.11
CA VAL A 116 18.47 0.75 20.25
C VAL A 116 18.47 1.46 18.90
N PHE A 117 18.67 0.73 17.81
CA PHE A 117 18.48 1.23 16.46
C PHE A 117 17.04 1.01 16.03
N ILE A 118 16.32 2.09 15.70
CA ILE A 118 14.93 2.02 15.25
C ILE A 118 14.82 2.48 13.80
N ARG A 119 14.42 1.56 12.91
CA ARG A 119 14.06 1.90 11.54
C ARG A 119 12.61 2.39 11.50
N VAL A 120 12.44 3.69 11.30
CA VAL A 120 11.14 4.39 11.32
C VAL A 120 10.72 4.85 9.91
N ASP A 121 9.43 5.04 9.69
CA ASP A 121 8.91 5.66 8.46
C ASP A 121 8.70 7.16 8.67
N PHE A 122 9.72 7.98 8.43
CA PHE A 122 9.58 9.45 8.37
C PHE A 122 9.51 9.99 6.94
N ASN A 123 9.01 9.20 5.99
CA ASN A 123 8.77 9.70 4.64
C ASN A 123 7.46 10.53 4.61
N VAL A 124 7.55 11.75 5.14
CA VAL A 124 6.43 12.69 5.32
C VAL A 124 6.27 13.62 4.10
N PRO A 125 5.04 14.04 3.77
CA PRO A 125 4.85 15.06 2.76
C PRO A 125 5.37 16.41 3.27
N GLN A 126 6.12 17.08 2.42
CA GLN A 126 6.60 18.44 2.63
C GLN A 126 5.74 19.42 1.82
N ASP A 127 5.73 20.68 2.23
CA ASP A 127 5.06 21.72 1.47
C ASP A 127 5.67 21.88 0.07
N LYS A 128 4.83 22.19 -0.92
CA LYS A 128 5.26 22.29 -2.33
C LYS A 128 6.17 23.50 -2.57
N GLN A 129 6.04 24.55 -1.77
CA GLN A 129 6.76 25.81 -1.88
C GLN A 129 7.98 25.83 -0.95
N ASP A 130 7.85 25.31 0.27
CA ASP A 130 8.95 25.19 1.22
C ASP A 130 9.15 23.73 1.70
N PRO A 131 10.18 23.01 1.21
CA PRO A 131 10.45 21.64 1.64
C PRO A 131 10.81 21.54 3.13
N ASN A 132 11.11 22.64 3.83
CA ASN A 132 11.37 22.61 5.27
C ASN A 132 10.09 22.51 6.12
N ILE A 133 8.92 22.70 5.52
CA ILE A 133 7.64 22.63 6.20
C ILE A 133 7.03 21.25 5.98
N ILE A 134 6.79 20.52 7.07
CA ILE A 134 6.09 19.22 7.05
C ILE A 134 4.59 19.49 7.11
N THR A 135 3.85 19.05 6.09
CA THR A 135 2.40 19.31 5.99
C THR A 135 1.56 18.25 6.71
N ASN A 136 2.12 17.08 6.99
CA ASN A 136 1.44 16.02 7.72
C ASN A 136 2.43 15.23 8.61
N THR A 137 2.17 15.24 9.91
CA THR A 137 3.05 14.59 10.91
C THR A 137 2.63 13.17 11.29
N ALA A 138 1.56 12.62 10.71
CA ALA A 138 0.98 11.34 11.15
C ALA A 138 1.98 10.18 11.19
N ARG A 139 2.96 10.17 10.27
CA ARG A 139 4.00 9.13 10.27
C ARG A 139 5.02 9.30 11.41
N ILE A 140 5.33 10.55 11.75
CA ILE A 140 6.17 10.86 12.93
C ILE A 140 5.42 10.46 14.19
N ASP A 141 4.16 10.88 14.30
CA ASP A 141 3.29 10.58 15.45
C ASP A 141 3.16 9.07 15.70
N ALA A 142 3.07 8.27 14.63
CA ALA A 142 2.94 6.82 14.72
C ALA A 142 4.19 6.10 15.24
N ALA A 143 5.39 6.68 15.09
CA ALA A 143 6.64 6.10 15.60
C ALA A 143 6.96 6.51 17.05
N LEU A 144 6.37 7.61 17.54
CA LEU A 144 6.62 8.13 18.90
C LEU A 144 6.38 7.11 20.02
N PRO A 145 5.34 6.24 19.99
CA PRO A 145 5.13 5.24 21.03
C PRO A 145 6.34 4.31 21.20
N THR A 146 6.92 3.83 20.10
CA THR A 146 8.10 2.94 20.13
C THR A 146 9.32 3.67 20.69
N ILE A 147 9.54 4.93 20.26
CA ILE A 147 10.67 5.75 20.71
C ILE A 147 10.57 6.05 22.21
N LYS A 148 9.39 6.49 22.68
CA LYS A 148 9.14 6.80 24.09
C LYS A 148 9.29 5.56 24.96
N TYR A 149 8.72 4.44 24.54
CA TYR A 149 8.84 3.18 25.27
C TYR A 149 10.28 2.73 25.44
N ALA A 150 11.11 2.83 24.40
CA ALA A 150 12.52 2.48 24.52
C ALA A 150 13.24 3.32 25.58
N LEU A 151 13.04 4.65 25.54
CA LEU A 151 13.63 5.58 26.50
C LEU A 151 13.10 5.36 27.93
N ASP A 152 11.79 5.19 28.09
CA ASP A 152 11.13 5.04 29.39
C ASP A 152 11.47 3.68 30.06
N ASN A 153 11.85 2.67 29.27
CA ASN A 153 12.31 1.36 29.75
C ASN A 153 13.84 1.25 29.86
N GLY A 154 14.54 2.39 29.93
CA GLY A 154 15.95 2.45 30.30
C GLY A 154 16.93 2.20 29.16
N ALA A 155 16.51 2.33 27.90
CA ALA A 155 17.46 2.38 26.79
C ALA A 155 18.47 3.50 27.02
N LYS A 156 19.76 3.18 26.88
CA LYS A 156 20.85 4.15 26.98
C LYS A 156 20.73 5.21 25.88
N SER A 157 20.41 4.79 24.66
CA SER A 157 20.15 5.69 23.55
C SER A 157 19.24 5.08 22.51
N VAL A 158 18.63 5.95 21.71
CA VAL A 158 17.82 5.58 20.55
C VAL A 158 18.43 6.21 19.30
N VAL A 159 18.80 5.38 18.32
CA VAL A 159 19.29 5.78 17.00
C VAL A 159 18.18 5.59 15.99
N LEU A 160 17.62 6.67 15.47
CA LEU A 160 16.57 6.69 14.48
C LEU A 160 17.18 6.73 13.08
N CYS A 161 16.76 5.79 12.23
CA CYS A 161 17.13 5.76 10.82
C CYS A 161 15.87 5.81 9.97
N SER A 162 15.78 6.77 9.04
CA SER A 162 14.65 6.90 8.12
C SER A 162 15.11 7.15 6.67
N HIS A 163 14.16 7.22 5.74
CA HIS A 163 14.36 7.81 4.42
C HIS A 163 13.27 8.84 4.12
N LEU A 164 13.58 9.79 3.25
CA LEU A 164 12.64 10.80 2.78
C LEU A 164 12.73 10.90 1.26
N GLY A 165 11.59 10.79 0.58
CA GLY A 165 11.51 10.88 -0.87
C GLY A 165 12.35 9.83 -1.62
N ARG A 166 12.86 10.26 -2.78
CA ARG A 166 13.62 9.43 -3.73
C ARG A 166 14.88 10.16 -4.18
N PRO A 167 15.91 10.23 -3.32
CA PRO A 167 17.19 10.86 -3.67
C PRO A 167 18.07 10.00 -4.61
N ASP A 168 17.65 8.78 -4.94
CA ASP A 168 18.35 7.88 -5.89
C ASP A 168 19.84 7.66 -5.58
N GLY A 169 20.26 7.66 -4.30
CA GLY A 169 21.66 7.45 -3.91
C GLY A 169 22.53 8.70 -3.98
N GLN A 170 21.93 9.89 -4.01
CA GLN A 170 22.64 11.17 -4.07
C GLN A 170 22.19 12.11 -2.96
N PHE A 171 23.13 12.89 -2.43
CA PHE A 171 22.80 13.94 -1.47
C PHE A 171 21.94 15.02 -2.12
N SER A 172 20.88 15.44 -1.42
CA SER A 172 20.04 16.56 -1.83
C SER A 172 19.42 17.24 -0.62
N ASP A 173 19.63 18.55 -0.48
CA ASP A 173 19.05 19.34 0.61
C ASP A 173 17.52 19.21 0.68
N LYS A 174 16.86 19.03 -0.47
CA LYS A 174 15.40 18.81 -0.56
C LYS A 174 14.94 17.60 0.24
N PHE A 175 15.76 16.55 0.31
CA PHE A 175 15.43 15.28 0.96
C PHE A 175 16.17 15.11 2.30
N SER A 176 16.72 16.17 2.88
CA SER A 176 17.37 16.12 4.19
C SER A 176 16.36 15.85 5.32
N MET A 177 16.83 15.20 6.38
CA MET A 177 16.10 14.93 7.62
C MET A 177 16.05 16.11 8.59
N LYS A 178 16.72 17.24 8.29
CA LYS A 178 16.68 18.48 9.08
C LYS A 178 15.26 18.92 9.51
N PRO A 179 14.27 19.05 8.60
CA PRO A 179 12.92 19.43 9.01
C PRO A 179 12.26 18.37 9.90
N VAL A 180 12.52 17.09 9.64
CA VAL A 180 12.00 15.97 10.43
C VAL A 180 12.57 16.01 11.85
N ALA A 181 13.88 16.25 12.00
CA ALA A 181 14.55 16.33 13.29
C ALA A 181 13.88 17.34 14.23
N LYS A 182 13.58 18.55 13.71
CA LYS A 182 12.90 19.61 14.46
C LYS A 182 11.52 19.19 14.96
N VAL A 183 10.72 18.57 14.10
CA VAL A 183 9.36 18.12 14.46
C VAL A 183 9.39 16.94 15.42
N VAL A 184 10.36 16.01 15.29
CA VAL A 184 10.55 14.92 16.24
C VAL A 184 10.96 15.46 17.60
N GLU A 185 11.90 16.40 17.66
CA GLU A 185 12.33 17.07 18.90
C GLU A 185 11.16 17.76 19.61
N GLU A 186 10.36 18.53 18.88
CA GLU A 186 9.17 19.20 19.41
C GLU A 186 8.16 18.20 19.99
N LYS A 187 7.82 17.14 19.26
CA LYS A 187 6.81 16.15 19.68
C LYS A 187 7.29 15.20 20.77
N LEU A 188 8.59 14.95 20.82
CA LEU A 188 9.20 14.13 21.87
C LEU A 188 9.42 14.92 23.16
N GLY A 189 9.56 16.25 23.06
CA GLY A 189 9.90 17.12 24.19
C GLY A 189 11.32 16.86 24.71
N ARG A 190 12.21 16.37 23.85
CA ARG A 190 13.60 16.03 24.18
C ARG A 190 14.52 16.39 23.01
N PRO A 191 15.77 16.84 23.27
CA PRO A 191 16.73 17.15 22.21
C PRO A 191 16.97 15.96 21.27
N VAL A 192 16.97 16.21 19.96
CA VAL A 192 17.28 15.22 18.94
C VAL A 192 18.58 15.60 18.23
N LYS A 193 19.62 14.80 18.41
CA LYS A 193 20.91 15.00 17.75
C LYS A 193 20.84 14.51 16.31
N LEU A 194 20.67 15.43 15.37
CA LEU A 194 20.77 15.12 13.95
C LEU A 194 22.23 14.94 13.53
N MET A 195 22.55 13.78 12.96
CA MET A 195 23.84 13.52 12.34
C MET A 195 23.88 14.08 10.92
N LYS A 196 25.08 14.46 10.46
CA LYS A 196 25.29 14.92 9.08
C LYS A 196 25.27 13.78 8.06
N ASP A 197 25.34 12.55 8.55
CA ASP A 197 25.51 11.34 7.76
C ASP A 197 24.78 10.15 8.42
N VAL A 198 24.77 9.00 7.74
CA VAL A 198 24.16 7.74 8.16
C VAL A 198 25.19 6.76 8.72
N ILE A 199 26.42 6.81 8.19
CA ILE A 199 27.55 5.98 8.57
C ILE A 199 28.82 6.83 8.62
N GLY A 200 29.93 6.27 9.11
CA GLY A 200 31.23 6.94 9.19
C GLY A 200 31.69 7.18 10.63
N GLU A 201 32.96 7.57 10.80
CA GLU A 201 33.62 7.67 12.11
C GLU A 201 32.89 8.61 13.07
N ASP A 202 32.42 9.77 12.58
CA ASP A 202 31.65 10.73 13.39
C ASP A 202 30.32 10.15 13.90
N VAL A 203 29.66 9.31 13.10
CA VAL A 203 28.39 8.65 13.46
C VAL A 203 28.66 7.51 14.44
N GLU A 204 29.66 6.68 14.18
CA GLU A 204 30.09 5.61 15.08
C GLU A 204 30.48 6.18 16.45
N ALA A 205 31.28 7.24 16.50
CA ALA A 205 31.70 7.90 17.74
C ALA A 205 30.50 8.49 18.50
N ALA A 206 29.54 9.12 17.81
CA ALA A 206 28.34 9.65 18.44
C ALA A 206 27.43 8.57 19.03
N CYS A 207 27.45 7.35 18.45
CA CYS A 207 26.62 6.24 18.89
C CYS A 207 27.34 5.26 19.83
N ALA A 208 28.66 5.36 20.01
CA ALA A 208 29.44 4.41 20.80
C ALA A 208 29.09 4.46 22.29
N ASP A 209 29.10 5.66 22.88
CA ASP A 209 28.85 5.87 24.31
C ASP A 209 28.12 7.20 24.58
N PRO A 210 26.88 7.36 24.09
CA PRO A 210 26.11 8.57 24.35
C PRO A 210 25.58 8.62 25.78
N GLU A 211 25.27 9.83 26.25
CA GLU A 211 24.60 10.06 27.53
C GLU A 211 23.26 9.31 27.59
N PRO A 212 22.87 8.75 28.76
CA PRO A 212 21.61 8.05 28.91
C PRO A 212 20.39 8.90 28.47
N GLY A 213 19.52 8.29 27.68
CA GLY A 213 18.32 8.94 27.12
C GLY A 213 18.58 9.79 25.87
N THR A 214 19.78 9.74 25.29
CA THR A 214 20.09 10.45 24.04
C THR A 214 19.29 9.89 22.88
N VAL A 215 18.73 10.79 22.06
CA VAL A 215 18.07 10.46 20.80
C VAL A 215 18.90 11.01 19.65
N ILE A 216 19.31 10.13 18.75
CA ILE A 216 20.12 10.43 17.58
C ILE A 216 19.27 10.17 16.35
N LEU A 217 19.15 11.15 15.45
CA LEU A 217 18.54 10.95 14.14
C LEU A 217 19.65 10.95 13.09
N LEU A 218 19.74 9.88 12.32
CA LEU A 218 20.63 9.81 11.17
C LEU A 218 20.09 10.65 10.01
N GLU A 219 20.97 11.06 9.10
CA GLU A 219 20.55 11.67 7.84
C GLU A 219 19.82 10.63 6.95
N ASN A 220 19.31 11.05 5.78
CA ASN A 220 18.52 10.22 4.90
C ASN A 220 19.29 8.98 4.41
N SER A 221 18.84 7.78 4.81
CA SER A 221 19.50 6.52 4.46
C SER A 221 19.62 6.29 2.95
N ARG A 222 18.72 6.86 2.14
CA ARG A 222 18.74 6.72 0.68
C ARG A 222 19.70 7.67 -0.05
N PHE A 223 20.46 8.49 0.68
CA PHE A 223 21.63 9.15 0.11
C PHE A 223 22.74 8.15 -0.23
N TYR A 224 22.68 6.93 0.32
CA TYR A 224 23.55 5.82 -0.03
C TYR A 224 22.87 4.90 -1.04
N VAL A 225 23.57 4.56 -2.12
CA VAL A 225 23.07 3.60 -3.13
C VAL A 225 22.95 2.18 -2.53
N GLU A 226 23.76 1.89 -1.52
CA GLU A 226 23.83 0.65 -0.76
C GLU A 226 22.56 0.39 0.06
N GLU A 227 21.76 1.42 0.37
CA GLU A 227 20.48 1.27 1.06
C GLU A 227 19.45 0.55 0.19
N THR A 228 19.32 0.95 -1.08
CA THR A 228 18.35 0.40 -2.04
C THR A 228 18.95 -0.66 -2.96
N GLY A 229 20.28 -0.74 -3.02
CA GLY A 229 21.07 -1.54 -3.97
C GLY A 229 21.12 -0.95 -5.39
N LYS A 230 20.41 0.15 -5.65
CA LYS A 230 20.32 0.79 -6.97
C LYS A 230 19.97 2.28 -6.85
N GLY A 231 20.55 3.08 -7.74
CA GLY A 231 20.37 4.53 -7.73
C GLY A 231 20.67 5.12 -9.10
N LYS A 232 21.01 6.41 -9.10
CA LYS A 232 21.52 7.12 -10.25
C LYS A 232 22.79 7.88 -9.90
N ASP A 233 23.68 8.07 -10.86
CA ASP A 233 24.79 9.01 -10.73
C ASP A 233 24.33 10.45 -11.04
N ALA A 234 25.25 11.41 -10.90
CA ALA A 234 24.98 12.83 -11.16
C ALA A 234 24.52 13.10 -12.61
N ASP A 235 24.89 12.23 -13.55
CA ASP A 235 24.51 12.31 -14.97
C ASP A 235 23.17 11.61 -15.26
N GLY A 236 22.54 10.99 -14.25
CA GLY A 236 21.25 10.31 -14.34
C GLY A 236 21.32 8.86 -14.82
N ASN A 237 22.52 8.29 -14.98
CA ASN A 237 22.70 6.89 -15.36
C ASN A 237 22.38 5.97 -14.19
N LYS A 238 21.83 4.79 -14.46
CA LYS A 238 21.51 3.80 -13.44
C LYS A 238 22.79 3.23 -12.83
N VAL A 239 22.92 3.35 -11.52
CA VAL A 239 24.00 2.74 -10.74
C VAL A 239 23.44 1.58 -9.93
N LYS A 240 24.23 0.52 -9.76
CA LYS A 240 23.92 -0.61 -8.90
C LYS A 240 25.07 -0.76 -7.90
N ALA A 241 24.74 -0.84 -6.61
CA ALA A 241 25.74 -1.14 -5.59
C ALA A 241 26.21 -2.58 -5.75
N ASP A 242 27.49 -2.83 -5.53
CA ASP A 242 27.98 -4.19 -5.43
C ASP A 242 27.61 -4.83 -4.07
N ASP A 243 27.60 -6.16 -4.02
CA ASP A 243 27.12 -6.88 -2.83
C ASP A 243 28.04 -6.68 -1.61
N GLU A 244 29.35 -6.42 -1.83
CA GLU A 244 30.31 -6.18 -0.75
C GLU A 244 30.17 -4.76 -0.16
N GLN A 245 29.84 -3.77 -0.98
CA GLN A 245 29.47 -2.41 -0.56
C GLN A 245 28.19 -2.45 0.28
N VAL A 246 27.17 -3.17 -0.18
CA VAL A 246 25.92 -3.36 0.58
C VAL A 246 26.19 -4.04 1.92
N LYS A 247 27.03 -5.08 1.95
CA LYS A 247 27.41 -5.77 3.18
C LYS A 247 28.21 -4.89 4.12
N THR A 248 29.15 -4.09 3.60
CA THR A 248 29.94 -3.13 4.38
C THR A 248 29.03 -2.06 4.99
N PHE A 249 28.08 -1.54 4.21
CA PHE A 249 27.09 -0.57 4.67
C PHE A 249 26.22 -1.14 5.81
N ARG A 250 25.72 -2.37 5.65
CA ARG A 250 24.95 -3.07 6.71
C ARG A 250 25.77 -3.30 7.97
N ALA A 251 27.03 -3.71 7.83
CA ALA A 251 27.94 -3.88 8.97
C ALA A 251 28.17 -2.56 9.71
N SER A 252 28.28 -1.44 9.01
CA SER A 252 28.39 -0.11 9.63
C SER A 252 27.13 0.26 10.41
N LEU A 253 25.92 -0.03 9.90
CA LEU A 253 24.67 0.19 10.64
C LEU A 253 24.63 -0.65 11.93
N ALA A 254 25.08 -1.92 11.87
CA ALA A 254 25.08 -2.82 13.01
C ALA A 254 25.95 -2.35 14.18
N LYS A 255 27.00 -1.55 13.94
CA LYS A 255 27.85 -0.99 15.00
C LYS A 255 27.14 0.09 15.84
N LEU A 256 26.10 0.72 15.28
CA LEU A 256 25.48 1.90 15.87
C LEU A 256 24.63 1.58 17.09
N ALA A 257 24.21 0.33 17.28
CA ALA A 257 23.38 -0.06 18.41
C ALA A 257 23.51 -1.55 18.75
N ASP A 258 22.90 -1.96 19.86
CA ASP A 258 22.94 -3.35 20.34
C ASP A 258 21.69 -4.12 19.94
N ILE A 259 20.57 -3.42 19.74
CA ILE A 259 19.26 -3.98 19.37
C ILE A 259 18.75 -3.30 18.10
N TYR A 260 18.22 -4.09 17.18
CA TYR A 260 17.49 -3.60 16.01
C TYR A 260 15.98 -3.68 16.25
N CYS A 261 15.28 -2.59 15.96
CA CYS A 261 13.84 -2.48 16.01
C CYS A 261 13.31 -1.96 14.66
N SER A 262 12.50 -2.75 13.97
CA SER A 262 11.82 -2.33 12.74
C SER A 262 10.43 -1.78 13.05
N ASP A 263 10.19 -0.51 12.76
CA ASP A 263 8.91 0.17 12.97
C ASP A 263 8.40 0.86 11.69
N ALA A 264 8.87 0.40 10.53
CA ALA A 264 8.61 0.97 9.21
C ALA A 264 7.90 -0.04 8.28
N PHE A 265 6.66 -0.44 8.64
CA PHE A 265 5.91 -1.46 7.89
C PHE A 265 5.78 -1.14 6.39
N GLY A 266 5.57 0.13 6.02
CA GLY A 266 5.46 0.55 4.62
C GLY A 266 6.69 0.26 3.75
N THR A 267 7.85 -0.03 4.34
CA THR A 267 9.09 -0.40 3.61
C THR A 267 9.44 -1.88 3.80
N ALA A 268 8.67 -2.65 4.57
CA ALA A 268 9.00 -4.03 4.92
C ALA A 268 8.95 -5.03 3.75
N HIS A 269 8.26 -4.68 2.66
CA HIS A 269 8.29 -5.43 1.39
C HIS A 269 9.63 -5.33 0.64
N ARG A 270 10.54 -4.45 1.08
CA ARG A 270 11.83 -4.21 0.41
C ARG A 270 12.97 -4.81 1.20
N ALA A 271 13.85 -5.52 0.50
CA ALA A 271 15.11 -6.04 1.04
C ALA A 271 16.21 -4.96 1.12
N HIS A 272 15.84 -3.74 1.52
CA HIS A 272 16.78 -2.63 1.71
C HIS A 272 17.67 -2.86 2.94
N SER A 273 18.85 -2.25 2.97
CA SER A 273 19.86 -2.50 3.99
C SER A 273 19.38 -2.17 5.41
N SER A 274 18.73 -1.03 5.61
CA SER A 274 18.15 -0.66 6.90
C SER A 274 16.93 -1.50 7.34
N MET A 275 16.31 -2.26 6.43
CA MET A 275 15.10 -3.05 6.72
C MET A 275 15.39 -4.46 7.20
N VAL A 276 16.58 -4.99 6.94
CA VAL A 276 16.89 -6.40 7.21
C VAL A 276 17.51 -6.62 8.59
N GLY A 277 18.05 -5.57 9.23
CA GLY A 277 18.68 -5.68 10.55
C GLY A 277 19.90 -6.60 10.57
N GLU A 278 20.57 -6.78 9.43
CA GLU A 278 21.71 -7.69 9.31
C GLU A 278 22.87 -7.25 10.22
N GLY A 279 23.47 -8.20 10.93
CA GLY A 279 24.57 -7.96 11.87
C GLY A 279 24.15 -7.63 13.31
N PHE A 280 22.88 -7.31 13.55
CA PHE A 280 22.37 -7.11 14.91
C PHE A 280 22.07 -8.44 15.62
N PRO A 281 22.40 -8.57 16.92
CA PRO A 281 22.17 -9.79 17.67
C PRO A 281 20.70 -10.01 18.05
N VAL A 282 19.92 -8.94 18.20
CA VAL A 282 18.48 -8.97 18.52
C VAL A 282 17.72 -8.12 17.51
N LYS A 283 16.68 -8.68 16.89
CA LYS A 283 15.84 -8.02 15.89
C LYS A 283 14.37 -8.14 16.26
N CYS A 284 13.76 -7.03 16.63
CA CYS A 284 12.36 -6.96 17.06
C CYS A 284 11.53 -5.99 16.20
N SER A 285 10.21 -6.04 16.33
CA SER A 285 9.28 -5.06 15.77
C SER A 285 8.94 -3.97 16.79
N GLY A 286 8.84 -2.72 16.31
CA GLY A 286 8.20 -1.65 17.07
C GLY A 286 6.69 -1.79 17.10
N PHE A 287 5.99 -0.90 17.82
CA PHE A 287 4.55 -1.04 18.01
C PHE A 287 3.73 -0.81 16.74
N LEU A 288 4.18 0.05 15.82
CA LEU A 288 3.49 0.29 14.56
C LEU A 288 3.52 -0.98 13.72
N LEU A 289 4.72 -1.55 13.52
CA LEU A 289 4.87 -2.77 12.73
C LEU A 289 4.18 -3.96 13.41
N ALA A 290 4.31 -4.11 14.74
CA ALA A 290 3.63 -5.16 15.50
C ALA A 290 2.10 -5.08 15.33
N LYS A 291 1.52 -3.87 15.42
CA LYS A 291 0.08 -3.67 15.22
C LYS A 291 -0.36 -4.07 13.81
N GLU A 292 0.40 -3.71 12.78
CA GLU A 292 0.13 -4.12 11.40
C GLU A 292 0.10 -5.67 11.30
N LEU A 293 1.13 -6.34 11.81
CA LEU A 293 1.21 -7.81 11.81
C LEU A 293 0.05 -8.46 12.57
N ASP A 294 -0.28 -7.96 13.77
CA ASP A 294 -1.36 -8.50 14.60
C ASP A 294 -2.72 -8.43 13.89
N TYR A 295 -3.01 -7.34 13.16
CA TYR A 295 -4.26 -7.20 12.41
C TYR A 295 -4.28 -8.01 11.12
N PHE A 296 -3.17 -8.10 10.40
CA PHE A 296 -3.09 -8.96 9.22
C PHE A 296 -3.16 -10.45 9.58
N ALA A 297 -2.59 -10.86 10.71
CA ALA A 297 -2.69 -12.24 11.21
C ALA A 297 -4.16 -12.63 11.50
N LYS A 298 -4.93 -11.72 12.12
CA LYS A 298 -6.38 -11.92 12.35
C LYS A 298 -7.19 -12.06 11.07
N VAL A 299 -6.67 -11.59 9.95
CA VAL A 299 -7.34 -11.66 8.64
C VAL A 299 -6.88 -12.88 7.84
N VAL A 300 -5.58 -13.16 7.86
CA VAL A 300 -4.95 -14.11 6.94
C VAL A 300 -4.81 -15.51 7.52
N ASP A 301 -4.49 -15.63 8.81
CA ASP A 301 -4.12 -16.91 9.43
C ASP A 301 -5.33 -17.60 10.09
N ALA A 302 -6.11 -16.86 10.89
CA ALA A 302 -7.25 -17.41 11.62
C ALA A 302 -8.42 -16.41 11.75
N PRO A 303 -9.08 -16.04 10.64
CA PRO A 303 -10.15 -15.04 10.68
C PRO A 303 -11.46 -15.61 11.24
N THR A 304 -12.20 -14.74 11.95
CA THR A 304 -13.58 -15.02 12.34
C THR A 304 -14.47 -14.92 11.11
N ARG A 305 -15.11 -16.02 10.72
CA ARG A 305 -15.99 -16.11 9.56
C ARG A 305 -17.40 -15.57 9.88
N PRO A 306 -18.14 -15.01 8.90
CA PRO A 306 -17.75 -14.85 7.49
C PRO A 306 -16.70 -13.75 7.27
N VAL A 307 -15.78 -13.99 6.33
CA VAL A 307 -14.76 -13.04 5.89
C VAL A 307 -15.17 -12.41 4.57
N CYS A 308 -15.25 -11.08 4.52
CA CYS A 308 -15.53 -10.33 3.30
C CYS A 308 -14.28 -9.59 2.81
N GLY A 309 -13.84 -9.91 1.59
CA GLY A 309 -12.84 -9.14 0.86
C GLY A 309 -13.50 -8.13 -0.07
N ILE A 310 -13.18 -6.85 0.07
CA ILE A 310 -13.70 -5.77 -0.76
C ILE A 310 -12.56 -5.22 -1.59
N LEU A 311 -12.67 -5.31 -2.90
CA LEU A 311 -11.65 -4.90 -3.86
C LEU A 311 -12.22 -3.87 -4.83
N GLY A 312 -11.55 -2.73 -4.97
CA GLY A 312 -11.93 -1.68 -5.91
C GLY A 312 -10.74 -1.04 -6.60
N GLY A 313 -10.94 0.07 -7.30
CA GLY A 313 -9.90 0.76 -8.06
C GLY A 313 -10.00 0.57 -9.57
N ALA A 314 -8.97 0.96 -10.32
CA ALA A 314 -9.07 1.19 -11.76
C ALA A 314 -8.84 -0.05 -12.65
N LYS A 315 -7.90 -0.95 -12.30
CA LYS A 315 -7.45 -2.04 -13.17
C LYS A 315 -7.49 -3.39 -12.47
N VAL A 316 -7.84 -4.44 -13.22
CA VAL A 316 -7.88 -5.82 -12.73
C VAL A 316 -6.48 -6.41 -12.70
N ALA A 317 -5.66 -6.15 -13.72
CA ALA A 317 -4.30 -6.65 -13.90
C ALA A 317 -3.41 -6.39 -12.68
N ASP A 318 -3.54 -5.22 -12.07
CA ASP A 318 -2.76 -4.82 -10.89
C ASP A 318 -3.15 -5.58 -9.62
N LYS A 319 -4.31 -6.26 -9.62
CA LYS A 319 -4.90 -6.93 -8.44
C LYS A 319 -5.12 -8.43 -8.62
N ILE A 320 -4.67 -9.03 -9.72
CA ILE A 320 -4.91 -10.45 -9.99
C ILE A 320 -4.32 -11.34 -8.89
N GLN A 321 -3.06 -11.10 -8.50
CA GLN A 321 -2.42 -11.88 -7.43
C GLN A 321 -3.18 -11.74 -6.11
N LEU A 322 -3.67 -10.54 -5.81
CA LEU A 322 -4.46 -10.26 -4.62
C LEU A 322 -5.79 -11.02 -4.64
N ILE A 323 -6.54 -10.94 -5.74
CA ILE A 323 -7.82 -11.64 -5.94
C ILE A 323 -7.60 -13.15 -5.75
N MET A 324 -6.62 -13.72 -6.47
CA MET A 324 -6.37 -15.15 -6.46
C MET A 324 -5.97 -15.66 -5.08
N ASN A 325 -5.18 -14.90 -4.31
CA ASN A 325 -4.80 -15.28 -2.95
C ASN A 325 -5.95 -15.09 -1.94
N LEU A 326 -6.78 -14.05 -2.10
CA LEU A 326 -7.93 -13.81 -1.23
C LEU A 326 -9.05 -14.83 -1.46
N LEU A 327 -9.28 -15.29 -2.68
CA LEU A 327 -10.27 -16.34 -2.99
C LEU A 327 -10.02 -17.65 -2.24
N ASP A 328 -8.79 -17.90 -1.78
CA ASP A 328 -8.47 -19.07 -0.95
C ASP A 328 -8.84 -18.87 0.54
N LYS A 329 -9.23 -17.65 0.93
CA LYS A 329 -9.36 -17.23 2.34
C LYS A 329 -10.73 -16.67 2.68
N VAL A 330 -11.33 -15.88 1.79
CA VAL A 330 -12.60 -15.17 2.04
C VAL A 330 -13.83 -16.06 1.80
N ASP A 331 -14.95 -15.70 2.42
CA ASP A 331 -16.27 -16.30 2.14
C ASP A 331 -17.06 -15.47 1.12
N ILE A 332 -16.87 -14.14 1.16
CA ILE A 332 -17.53 -13.18 0.29
C ILE A 332 -16.47 -12.30 -0.36
N MET A 333 -16.60 -12.02 -1.65
CA MET A 333 -15.75 -11.10 -2.38
C MET A 333 -16.58 -10.06 -3.12
N ILE A 334 -16.46 -8.80 -2.73
CA ILE A 334 -17.04 -7.65 -3.42
C ILE A 334 -16.00 -7.06 -4.36
N ILE A 335 -16.32 -6.94 -5.64
CA ILE A 335 -15.48 -6.25 -6.63
C ILE A 335 -16.22 -5.00 -7.13
N GLY A 336 -15.61 -3.82 -7.00
CA GLY A 336 -16.18 -2.54 -7.43
C GLY A 336 -15.18 -1.63 -8.13
N GLY A 337 -15.50 -0.34 -8.25
CA GLY A 337 -14.67 0.63 -8.94
C GLY A 337 -14.55 0.38 -10.45
N GLY A 338 -13.60 1.06 -11.09
CA GLY A 338 -13.33 0.95 -12.53
C GLY A 338 -13.05 -0.48 -12.99
N MET A 339 -12.42 -1.30 -12.14
CA MET A 339 -12.08 -2.68 -12.47
C MET A 339 -13.31 -3.60 -12.59
N ALA A 340 -14.45 -3.24 -12.00
CA ALA A 340 -15.69 -4.01 -12.13
C ALA A 340 -16.22 -3.98 -13.57
N PHE A 341 -16.00 -2.90 -14.34
CA PHE A 341 -16.46 -2.80 -15.73
C PHE A 341 -15.82 -3.84 -16.65
N THR A 342 -14.61 -4.30 -16.35
CA THR A 342 -14.02 -5.45 -17.06
C THR A 342 -14.85 -6.72 -16.84
N PHE A 343 -15.29 -7.00 -15.60
CA PHE A 343 -16.15 -8.17 -15.33
C PHE A 343 -17.54 -8.03 -15.95
N ILE A 344 -18.09 -6.82 -15.97
CA ILE A 344 -19.41 -6.51 -16.54
C ILE A 344 -19.39 -6.66 -18.06
N LYS A 345 -18.34 -6.17 -18.73
CA LYS A 345 -18.16 -6.34 -20.17
C LYS A 345 -18.01 -7.81 -20.57
N GLU A 346 -17.24 -8.58 -19.80
CA GLU A 346 -17.12 -10.04 -20.00
C GLU A 346 -18.44 -10.80 -19.75
N ALA A 347 -19.42 -10.18 -19.08
CA ALA A 347 -20.78 -10.71 -18.95
C ALA A 347 -21.69 -10.31 -20.13
N GLY A 348 -21.18 -9.58 -21.14
CA GLY A 348 -21.91 -9.18 -22.33
C GLY A 348 -22.69 -7.87 -22.20
N VAL A 349 -22.45 -7.08 -21.15
CA VAL A 349 -23.09 -5.79 -20.91
C VAL A 349 -22.27 -4.67 -21.55
N ASP A 350 -22.93 -3.70 -22.18
CA ASP A 350 -22.26 -2.51 -22.70
C ASP A 350 -21.78 -1.61 -21.56
N ILE A 351 -20.52 -1.17 -21.65
CA ILE A 351 -19.87 -0.33 -20.64
C ILE A 351 -19.59 1.08 -21.14
N GLY A 352 -20.00 1.45 -22.36
CA GLY A 352 -19.71 2.76 -22.95
C GLY A 352 -18.21 3.05 -22.96
N ASP A 353 -17.83 4.23 -22.50
CA ASP A 353 -16.44 4.69 -22.42
C ASP A 353 -15.77 4.35 -21.06
N SER A 354 -16.36 3.44 -20.28
CA SER A 354 -15.81 3.03 -18.99
C SER A 354 -14.47 2.29 -19.13
N LEU A 355 -13.70 2.26 -18.04
CA LEU A 355 -12.40 1.60 -18.02
C LEU A 355 -12.53 0.11 -18.35
N TYR A 356 -11.74 -0.33 -19.33
CA TYR A 356 -11.64 -1.73 -19.72
C TYR A 356 -10.17 -2.17 -19.71
N ASP A 357 -9.91 -3.24 -18.98
CA ASP A 357 -8.59 -3.84 -18.86
C ASP A 357 -8.52 -5.13 -19.67
N GLU A 358 -8.03 -5.03 -20.91
CA GLU A 358 -7.93 -6.16 -21.85
C GLU A 358 -7.08 -7.32 -21.34
N GLU A 359 -5.99 -7.03 -20.61
CA GLU A 359 -5.13 -8.07 -20.04
C GLU A 359 -5.80 -8.73 -18.84
N GLY A 360 -6.49 -7.94 -18.01
CA GLY A 360 -7.29 -8.44 -16.90
C GLY A 360 -8.48 -9.30 -17.35
N ALA A 361 -9.13 -8.93 -18.46
CA ALA A 361 -10.30 -9.63 -19.01
C ALA A 361 -10.02 -11.11 -19.30
N LYS A 362 -8.83 -11.41 -19.84
CA LYS A 362 -8.38 -12.80 -20.14
C LYS A 362 -8.42 -13.73 -18.92
N LEU A 363 -8.34 -13.18 -17.72
CA LEU A 363 -8.26 -13.92 -16.45
C LEU A 363 -9.57 -13.89 -15.65
N VAL A 364 -10.58 -13.12 -16.09
CA VAL A 364 -11.92 -13.10 -15.46
C VAL A 364 -12.56 -14.49 -15.40
N PRO A 365 -12.51 -15.34 -16.44
CA PRO A 365 -13.06 -16.69 -16.37
C PRO A 365 -12.38 -17.56 -15.31
N GLU A 366 -11.06 -17.43 -15.14
CA GLU A 366 -10.31 -18.17 -14.14
C GLU A 366 -10.69 -17.72 -12.72
N ILE A 367 -10.83 -16.41 -12.51
CA ILE A 367 -11.26 -15.83 -11.23
C ILE A 367 -12.66 -16.35 -10.84
N ARG A 368 -13.63 -16.30 -11.77
CA ARG A 368 -15.00 -16.79 -11.53
C ARG A 368 -15.01 -18.29 -11.21
N LYS A 369 -14.29 -19.09 -12.00
CA LYS A 369 -14.17 -20.53 -11.77
C LYS A 369 -13.57 -20.83 -10.40
N LYS A 370 -12.50 -20.12 -10.01
CA LYS A 370 -11.89 -20.31 -8.69
C LYS A 370 -12.82 -19.90 -7.55
N ALA A 371 -13.58 -18.81 -7.71
CA ALA A 371 -14.58 -18.40 -6.73
C ALA A 371 -15.65 -19.48 -6.54
N GLU A 372 -16.18 -20.04 -7.64
CA GLU A 372 -17.13 -21.17 -7.60
C GLU A 372 -16.55 -22.40 -6.93
N GLU A 373 -15.32 -22.81 -7.30
CA GLU A 373 -14.61 -23.96 -6.72
C GLU A 373 -14.38 -23.82 -5.21
N LYS A 374 -14.16 -22.58 -4.74
CA LYS A 374 -13.91 -22.26 -3.33
C LYS A 374 -15.18 -21.94 -2.56
N GLY A 375 -16.33 -21.88 -3.23
CA GLY A 375 -17.61 -21.51 -2.63
C GLY A 375 -17.67 -20.05 -2.17
N VAL A 376 -16.91 -19.16 -2.81
CA VAL A 376 -16.88 -17.73 -2.51
C VAL A 376 -18.06 -17.05 -3.19
N GLU A 377 -18.85 -16.30 -2.43
CA GLU A 377 -19.90 -15.43 -2.95
C GLU A 377 -19.26 -14.21 -3.63
N LEU A 378 -19.25 -14.18 -4.96
CA LEU A 378 -18.70 -13.07 -5.74
C LEU A 378 -19.81 -12.03 -6.04
N ILE A 379 -19.67 -10.83 -5.49
CA ILE A 379 -20.61 -9.72 -5.64
C ILE A 379 -20.01 -8.67 -6.58
N LEU A 380 -20.73 -8.40 -7.67
CA LEU A 380 -20.41 -7.35 -8.65
C LEU A 380 -21.52 -6.29 -8.65
N PRO A 381 -21.22 -5.05 -9.06
CA PRO A 381 -22.23 -4.00 -9.11
C PRO A 381 -23.26 -4.33 -10.21
N VAL A 382 -24.53 -4.08 -9.92
CA VAL A 382 -25.67 -4.33 -10.81
C VAL A 382 -26.26 -3.05 -11.40
N ASP A 383 -25.86 -1.91 -10.85
CA ASP A 383 -26.21 -0.56 -11.30
C ASP A 383 -25.05 0.41 -11.03
N PHE A 384 -24.99 1.49 -11.79
CA PHE A 384 -23.84 2.39 -11.88
C PHE A 384 -24.30 3.83 -11.98
N VAL A 385 -23.52 4.74 -11.40
CA VAL A 385 -23.64 6.19 -11.63
C VAL A 385 -22.68 6.56 -12.74
N CYS A 386 -23.21 7.08 -13.85
CA CYS A 386 -22.47 7.36 -15.07
C CYS A 386 -22.39 8.87 -15.32
N SER A 387 -21.32 9.29 -15.99
CA SER A 387 -21.10 10.68 -16.41
C SER A 387 -20.74 10.74 -17.88
N SER A 388 -21.13 11.81 -18.57
CA SER A 388 -20.73 12.04 -19.97
C SER A 388 -19.24 12.39 -20.15
N LYS A 389 -18.53 12.68 -19.05
CA LYS A 389 -17.07 12.90 -19.03
C LYS A 389 -16.49 12.66 -17.65
N PHE A 390 -15.19 12.46 -17.59
CA PHE A 390 -14.46 12.36 -16.33
C PHE A 390 -14.31 13.75 -15.69
N GLY A 391 -15.14 14.05 -14.70
CA GLY A 391 -15.15 15.34 -14.00
C GLY A 391 -16.50 15.66 -13.35
N GLU A 392 -16.52 16.69 -12.51
CA GLU A 392 -17.71 17.16 -11.78
C GLU A 392 -18.72 17.93 -12.66
N ASP A 393 -18.33 18.29 -13.87
CA ASP A 393 -19.11 19.11 -14.79
C ASP A 393 -19.78 18.29 -15.92
N GLY A 394 -19.79 16.96 -15.76
CA GLY A 394 -20.47 16.03 -16.66
C GLY A 394 -21.98 15.94 -16.43
N GLU A 395 -22.71 15.51 -17.45
CA GLU A 395 -24.12 15.13 -17.30
C GLU A 395 -24.17 13.78 -16.59
N ILE A 396 -24.99 13.66 -15.54
CA ILE A 396 -25.12 12.43 -14.76
C ILE A 396 -26.33 11.62 -15.25
N LYS A 397 -26.11 10.32 -15.46
CA LYS A 397 -27.16 9.34 -15.76
C LYS A 397 -26.91 8.04 -15.01
N ASP A 398 -27.96 7.29 -14.75
CA ASP A 398 -27.83 5.95 -14.20
C ASP A 398 -27.69 4.91 -15.32
N GLY A 399 -26.97 3.83 -15.04
CA GLY A 399 -26.91 2.63 -15.87
C GLY A 399 -27.12 1.38 -15.04
N ASP A 400 -27.47 0.25 -15.67
CA ASP A 400 -27.61 -1.04 -15.00
C ASP A 400 -27.25 -2.23 -15.89
N MET A 401 -27.29 -3.44 -15.35
CA MET A 401 -26.95 -4.65 -16.11
C MET A 401 -27.88 -4.94 -17.29
N SER A 402 -29.07 -4.32 -17.36
CA SER A 402 -30.03 -4.51 -18.44
C SER A 402 -29.87 -3.49 -19.56
N THR A 403 -29.59 -2.22 -19.22
CA THR A 403 -29.40 -1.15 -20.20
C THR A 403 -27.93 -0.94 -20.58
N GLY A 404 -27.01 -1.44 -19.77
CA GLY A 404 -25.60 -1.06 -19.83
C GLY A 404 -25.36 0.38 -19.37
N VAL A 405 -24.14 0.84 -19.61
CA VAL A 405 -23.76 2.25 -19.49
C VAL A 405 -24.22 3.00 -20.75
N PRO A 406 -24.88 4.17 -20.64
CA PRO A 406 -25.34 4.92 -21.80
C PRO A 406 -24.22 5.30 -22.79
N ASP A 407 -24.53 5.35 -24.08
CA ASP A 407 -23.58 5.74 -25.14
C ASP A 407 -22.94 7.12 -24.87
N GLY A 408 -21.60 7.18 -24.92
CA GLY A 408 -20.83 8.38 -24.63
C GLY A 408 -20.74 8.75 -23.14
N PHE A 409 -21.17 7.84 -22.26
CA PHE A 409 -20.99 7.96 -20.81
C PHE A 409 -19.99 6.91 -20.33
N LEU A 410 -19.44 7.15 -19.14
CA LEU A 410 -18.61 6.21 -18.41
C LEU A 410 -19.12 6.08 -16.97
N GLY A 411 -19.07 4.88 -16.42
CA GLY A 411 -19.44 4.60 -15.04
C GLY A 411 -18.33 5.00 -14.07
N LEU A 412 -18.68 5.78 -13.04
CA LEU A 412 -17.72 6.40 -12.12
C LEU A 412 -17.98 6.08 -10.65
N ASP A 413 -19.16 5.57 -10.29
CA ASP A 413 -19.48 5.05 -8.95
C ASP A 413 -20.52 3.93 -9.05
N ILE A 414 -20.70 3.17 -7.97
CA ILE A 414 -21.74 2.15 -7.86
C ILE A 414 -23.11 2.78 -7.60
N GLY A 415 -24.16 2.21 -8.19
CA GLY A 415 -25.54 2.66 -8.03
C GLY A 415 -26.18 2.22 -6.71
N PRO A 416 -27.39 2.72 -6.41
CA PRO A 416 -28.08 2.47 -5.14
C PRO A 416 -28.41 0.99 -4.87
N LYS A 417 -28.70 0.18 -5.89
CA LYS A 417 -28.97 -1.27 -5.69
C LYS A 417 -27.70 -2.01 -5.32
N SER A 418 -26.59 -1.70 -5.99
CA SER A 418 -25.26 -2.26 -5.72
C SER A 418 -24.79 -1.91 -4.32
N ILE A 419 -25.03 -0.66 -3.90
CA ILE A 419 -24.76 -0.21 -2.52
C ILE A 419 -25.52 -1.07 -1.50
N ALA A 420 -26.83 -1.27 -1.71
CA ALA A 420 -27.65 -2.08 -0.80
C ALA A 420 -27.16 -3.54 -0.71
N MET A 421 -26.82 -4.15 -1.84
CA MET A 421 -26.25 -5.51 -1.89
C MET A 421 -24.92 -5.60 -1.13
N ASN A 422 -24.03 -4.62 -1.32
CA ASN A 422 -22.75 -4.57 -0.63
C ASN A 422 -22.94 -4.37 0.88
N ASP A 423 -23.87 -3.51 1.30
CA ASP A 423 -24.18 -3.28 2.71
C ASP A 423 -24.70 -4.55 3.40
N GLU A 424 -25.55 -5.34 2.73
CA GLU A 424 -26.02 -6.63 3.26
C GLU A 424 -24.87 -7.62 3.45
N ALA A 425 -23.94 -7.70 2.50
CA ALA A 425 -22.77 -8.56 2.59
C ALA A 425 -21.82 -8.13 3.72
N ILE A 426 -21.59 -6.83 3.87
CA ILE A 426 -20.79 -6.25 4.96
C ILE A 426 -21.43 -6.58 6.32
N LYS A 427 -22.74 -6.39 6.48
CA LYS A 427 -23.48 -6.66 7.72
C LYS A 427 -23.45 -8.12 8.17
N LYS A 428 -23.34 -9.06 7.23
CA LYS A 428 -23.19 -10.49 7.51
C LYS A 428 -21.77 -10.86 7.96
N SER A 429 -20.78 -10.01 7.70
CA SER A 429 -19.36 -10.33 7.86
C SER A 429 -18.87 -10.10 9.29
N LYS A 430 -17.96 -10.95 9.74
CA LYS A 430 -17.27 -10.82 11.05
C LYS A 430 -15.83 -10.36 10.89
N THR A 431 -15.23 -10.58 9.72
CA THR A 431 -13.92 -10.03 9.35
C THR A 431 -14.03 -9.38 7.98
N ILE A 432 -13.53 -8.16 7.84
CA ILE A 432 -13.62 -7.38 6.60
C ILE A 432 -12.22 -6.89 6.23
N VAL A 433 -11.85 -7.08 4.97
CA VAL A 433 -10.62 -6.55 4.38
C VAL A 433 -11.01 -5.69 3.21
N TRP A 434 -10.66 -4.40 3.25
CA TRP A 434 -11.01 -3.49 2.16
C TRP A 434 -9.78 -2.87 1.51
N ASN A 435 -9.62 -3.11 0.21
CA ASN A 435 -8.56 -2.54 -0.61
C ASN A 435 -9.11 -2.00 -1.95
N GLY A 436 -9.38 -0.69 -2.00
CA GLY A 436 -9.76 0.04 -3.20
C GLY A 436 -11.16 0.65 -3.10
N PRO A 437 -11.32 1.95 -3.39
CA PRO A 437 -12.62 2.62 -3.44
C PRO A 437 -13.58 2.01 -4.47
N MET A 438 -14.88 2.27 -4.28
CA MET A 438 -15.96 1.75 -5.13
C MET A 438 -16.29 2.66 -6.31
N GLY A 439 -15.77 3.87 -6.31
CA GLY A 439 -15.93 4.91 -7.33
C GLY A 439 -14.83 5.96 -7.22
N VAL A 440 -14.93 7.01 -8.03
CA VAL A 440 -14.00 8.16 -8.05
C VAL A 440 -14.32 9.09 -6.88
N PHE A 441 -14.05 8.61 -5.66
CA PHE A 441 -14.46 9.24 -4.41
C PHE A 441 -13.85 10.61 -4.16
N GLU A 442 -12.83 11.00 -4.92
CA GLU A 442 -12.25 12.35 -4.92
C GLU A 442 -13.26 13.39 -5.39
N MET A 443 -14.23 12.98 -6.22
CA MET A 443 -15.32 13.79 -6.75
C MET A 443 -16.60 13.57 -5.94
N ALA A 444 -17.22 14.65 -5.47
CA ALA A 444 -18.43 14.63 -4.66
C ALA A 444 -19.62 13.96 -5.38
N SER A 445 -19.69 14.09 -6.71
CA SER A 445 -20.73 13.42 -7.51
C SER A 445 -20.58 11.88 -7.55
N PHE A 446 -19.40 11.35 -7.25
CA PHE A 446 -19.03 9.93 -7.40
C PHE A 446 -18.45 9.31 -6.12
N GLU A 447 -18.73 9.91 -4.96
CA GLU A 447 -18.22 9.43 -3.66
C GLU A 447 -19.20 8.56 -2.88
N LYS A 448 -20.47 8.54 -3.28
CA LYS A 448 -21.58 8.01 -2.49
C LYS A 448 -21.41 6.52 -2.18
N GLY A 449 -21.02 5.71 -3.15
CA GLY A 449 -20.82 4.28 -2.98
C GLY A 449 -19.70 3.96 -2.00
N THR A 450 -18.56 4.64 -2.15
CA THR A 450 -17.42 4.49 -1.24
C THR A 450 -17.76 4.97 0.17
N LYS A 451 -18.45 6.10 0.30
CA LYS A 451 -18.83 6.67 1.60
C LYS A 451 -19.81 5.77 2.35
N GLN A 452 -20.87 5.31 1.68
CA GLN A 452 -21.88 4.45 2.30
C GLN A 452 -21.28 3.14 2.81
N MET A 453 -20.44 2.48 2.00
CA MET A 453 -19.77 1.25 2.45
C MET A 453 -18.83 1.49 3.63
N MET A 454 -18.15 2.65 3.70
CA MET A 454 -17.35 3.03 4.87
C MET A 454 -18.21 3.19 6.12
N GLU A 455 -19.36 3.85 6.00
CA GLU A 455 -20.30 4.02 7.11
C GLU A 455 -20.81 2.68 7.63
N THR A 456 -21.18 1.76 6.74
CA THR A 456 -21.60 0.39 7.09
C THR A 456 -20.48 -0.40 7.75
N ILE A 457 -19.24 -0.30 7.26
CA ILE A 457 -18.08 -0.96 7.88
C ILE A 457 -17.85 -0.43 9.29
N VAL A 458 -17.96 0.88 9.50
CA VAL A 458 -17.85 1.49 10.83
C VAL A 458 -18.96 1.00 11.76
N GLU A 459 -20.20 0.86 11.28
CA GLU A 459 -21.33 0.31 12.05
C GLU A 459 -21.01 -1.10 12.55
N VAL A 460 -20.68 -2.04 11.66
CA VAL A 460 -20.42 -3.44 12.03
C VAL A 460 -19.15 -3.60 12.87
N THR A 461 -18.18 -2.69 12.71
CA THR A 461 -16.97 -2.67 13.55
C THR A 461 -17.32 -2.33 15.00
N LYS A 462 -18.25 -1.38 15.22
CA LYS A 462 -18.76 -1.07 16.57
C LYS A 462 -19.50 -2.25 17.18
N GLU A 463 -20.12 -3.09 16.36
CA GLU A 463 -20.79 -4.33 16.79
C GLU A 463 -19.80 -5.50 17.05
N GLY A 464 -18.51 -5.30 16.80
CA GLY A 464 -17.45 -6.25 17.11
C GLY A 464 -16.86 -7.00 15.91
N ALA A 465 -17.22 -6.64 14.67
CA ALA A 465 -16.51 -7.13 13.50
C ALA A 465 -15.08 -6.56 13.44
N VAL A 466 -14.13 -7.34 12.90
CA VAL A 466 -12.76 -6.88 12.65
C VAL A 466 -12.70 -6.28 11.24
N SER A 467 -12.36 -5.00 11.12
CA SER A 467 -12.21 -4.32 9.83
C SER A 467 -10.76 -3.88 9.60
N VAL A 468 -10.13 -4.37 8.54
CA VAL A 468 -8.78 -3.96 8.11
C VAL A 468 -8.88 -3.22 6.79
N ILE A 469 -8.53 -1.95 6.81
CA ILE A 469 -8.46 -1.09 5.62
C ILE A 469 -7.03 -1.07 5.10
N GLY A 470 -6.86 -1.41 3.82
CA GLY A 470 -5.57 -1.40 3.13
C GLY A 470 -5.61 -0.59 1.83
N GLY A 471 -4.42 -0.22 1.35
CA GLY A 471 -4.26 0.58 0.13
C GLY A 471 -4.32 2.09 0.39
N GLY A 472 -3.55 2.84 -0.40
CA GLY A 472 -3.40 4.29 -0.24
C GLY A 472 -4.72 5.06 -0.42
N ASP A 473 -5.50 4.69 -1.43
CA ASP A 473 -6.74 5.39 -1.77
C ASP A 473 -7.84 5.11 -0.73
N THR A 474 -7.99 3.86 -0.28
CA THR A 474 -8.93 3.50 0.78
C THR A 474 -8.58 4.17 2.12
N ALA A 475 -7.28 4.25 2.45
CA ALA A 475 -6.82 4.98 3.64
C ALA A 475 -7.06 6.49 3.51
N THR A 476 -6.98 7.04 2.29
CA THR A 476 -7.33 8.44 2.02
C THR A 476 -8.83 8.68 2.16
N ALA A 477 -9.66 7.74 1.71
CA ALA A 477 -11.11 7.77 1.95
C ALA A 477 -11.42 7.72 3.46
N CYS A 478 -10.74 6.87 4.25
CA CYS A 478 -10.91 6.85 5.72
C CYS A 478 -10.61 8.21 6.36
N LYS A 479 -9.57 8.88 5.88
CA LYS A 479 -9.21 10.23 6.37
C LYS A 479 -10.24 11.27 5.94
N LYS A 480 -10.69 11.23 4.68
CA LYS A 480 -11.70 12.16 4.14
C LYS A 480 -13.02 12.08 4.91
N TYR A 481 -13.40 10.89 5.40
CA TYR A 481 -14.65 10.66 6.11
C TYR A 481 -14.51 10.61 7.64
N ASP A 482 -13.33 10.96 8.17
CA ASP A 482 -13.05 10.93 9.62
C ASP A 482 -13.40 9.57 10.26
N THR A 483 -12.97 8.47 9.65
CA THR A 483 -13.24 7.09 10.12
C THR A 483 -12.01 6.30 10.49
N VAL A 484 -10.80 6.89 10.44
CA VAL A 484 -9.52 6.21 10.75
C VAL A 484 -9.52 5.56 12.13
N ASP A 485 -10.10 6.22 13.13
CA ASP A 485 -10.24 5.78 14.52
C ASP A 485 -11.50 4.94 14.78
N LYS A 486 -12.39 4.82 13.77
CA LYS A 486 -13.67 4.11 13.86
C LYS A 486 -13.63 2.70 13.23
N VAL A 487 -12.59 2.41 12.45
CA VAL A 487 -12.29 1.07 11.94
C VAL A 487 -11.28 0.38 12.86
N SER A 488 -11.24 -0.95 12.87
CA SER A 488 -10.29 -1.69 13.74
C SER A 488 -8.83 -1.37 13.39
N HIS A 489 -8.50 -1.32 12.10
CA HIS A 489 -7.16 -0.95 11.65
C HIS A 489 -7.16 -0.33 10.26
N CYS A 490 -6.63 0.90 10.16
CA CYS A 490 -6.30 1.55 8.90
C CYS A 490 -4.81 1.43 8.64
N SER A 491 -4.43 0.50 7.75
CA SER A 491 -3.04 0.18 7.46
C SER A 491 -2.31 1.34 6.78
N THR A 492 -1.09 1.59 7.23
CA THR A 492 -0.17 2.60 6.69
C THR A 492 0.86 1.99 5.72
N GLY A 493 0.82 0.67 5.54
CA GLY A 493 1.83 -0.07 4.78
C GLY A 493 1.81 0.11 3.27
N GLY A 494 0.71 0.64 2.70
CA GLY A 494 0.58 0.85 1.26
C GLY A 494 0.90 -0.43 0.46
N GLY A 495 2.00 -0.40 -0.30
CA GLY A 495 2.48 -1.56 -1.06
C GLY A 495 2.87 -2.76 -0.20
N ALA A 496 3.36 -2.57 1.03
CA ALA A 496 3.66 -3.68 1.93
C ALA A 496 2.41 -4.45 2.36
N SER A 497 1.32 -3.72 2.66
CA SER A 497 0.02 -4.30 2.97
C SER A 497 -0.52 -5.11 1.80
N LEU A 498 -0.37 -4.59 0.58
CA LEU A 498 -0.79 -5.26 -0.64
C LEU A 498 0.00 -6.55 -0.87
N GLU A 499 1.33 -6.50 -0.84
CA GLU A 499 2.17 -7.69 -1.03
C GLU A 499 1.91 -8.76 0.03
N LEU A 500 1.65 -8.36 1.27
CA LEU A 500 1.26 -9.29 2.33
C LEU A 500 -0.09 -9.97 2.03
N LEU A 501 -1.09 -9.20 1.59
CA LEU A 501 -2.39 -9.73 1.18
C LEU A 501 -2.33 -10.55 -0.11
N GLU A 502 -1.30 -10.38 -0.94
CA GLU A 502 -0.98 -11.25 -2.09
C GLU A 502 -0.29 -12.55 -1.65
N GLY A 503 0.08 -12.68 -0.37
CA GLY A 503 0.77 -13.86 0.17
C GLY A 503 2.29 -13.84 -0.03
N LYS A 504 2.88 -12.69 -0.37
CA LYS A 504 4.34 -12.55 -0.49
C LYS A 504 4.98 -12.45 0.89
N VAL A 505 6.21 -12.96 0.97
CA VAL A 505 7.04 -12.81 2.16
C VAL A 505 7.63 -11.39 2.16
N LEU A 506 7.37 -10.64 3.22
CA LEU A 506 7.95 -9.31 3.41
C LEU A 506 9.39 -9.44 3.95
N PRO A 507 10.44 -9.07 3.20
CA PRO A 507 11.83 -9.25 3.62
C PRO A 507 12.14 -8.64 4.99
N GLY A 508 11.65 -7.43 5.27
CA GLY A 508 11.91 -6.73 6.53
C GLY A 508 11.12 -7.28 7.73
N VAL A 509 10.14 -8.15 7.51
CA VAL A 509 9.46 -8.91 8.58
C VAL A 509 10.12 -10.28 8.75
N ALA A 510 10.50 -10.92 7.65
CA ALA A 510 11.07 -12.27 7.63
C ALA A 510 12.43 -12.36 8.35
N THR A 511 13.16 -11.25 8.45
CA THR A 511 14.44 -11.16 9.16
C THR A 511 14.30 -10.90 10.65
N LEU A 512 13.12 -10.51 11.14
CA LEU A 512 12.88 -10.34 12.58
C LEU A 512 12.89 -11.68 13.29
N ASP A 513 13.30 -11.65 14.56
CA ASP A 513 13.29 -12.83 15.41
C ASP A 513 11.84 -13.24 15.73
N ASP A 514 11.59 -14.54 15.85
CA ASP A 514 10.26 -15.05 16.19
C ASP A 514 9.97 -14.78 17.68
N SER A 515 8.70 -14.55 18.02
CA SER A 515 8.32 -14.42 19.44
C SER A 515 8.60 -15.73 20.18
N LYS A 516 9.09 -15.65 21.42
CA LYS A 516 9.40 -16.82 22.26
C LYS A 516 8.19 -17.72 22.49
N ALA A 517 6.97 -17.18 22.43
CA ALA A 517 5.73 -17.96 22.54
C ALA A 517 5.57 -19.04 21.44
N LEU A 518 6.29 -18.93 20.31
CA LEU A 518 6.34 -19.95 19.26
C LEU A 518 7.48 -20.96 19.44
N ALA A 519 8.50 -20.64 20.24
CA ALA A 519 9.64 -21.55 20.47
C ALA A 519 9.28 -22.68 21.45
N ASP A 520 8.26 -22.45 22.29
CA ASP A 520 7.76 -23.37 23.31
C ASP A 520 6.48 -24.11 22.89
N ALA A 521 5.94 -23.85 21.68
CA ALA A 521 4.75 -24.48 21.10
C ALA A 521 5.13 -25.35 19.90
#